data_AF-W1V4N7-F1
#
_entry.id   AF-W1V4N7-F1
#
_cell.length_a   1.000
_cell.length_b   1.000
_cell.length_c   1.000
_cell.angle_alpha   90.00
_cell.angle_beta   90.00
_cell.angle_gamma   90.00
#
_symmetry.space_group_name_H-M   'P 1'
#
loop_
_entity.id
_entity.type
_entity.pdbx_description
1 polymer ?
#
loop_
_entity_poly.entity_id
_entity_poly.type
_entity_poly.pdbx_seq_one_letter_code
_entity_poly.pdbx_strand_id
1 'polypeptide(L)'
;RYYGDAADIGLVATYEANDKNKVELRLNRYTEDLVRDVKHSDSDLEPQQHFKRTADRNTANLQWSSRAGKSDWTVETNYSRIKENDVALINYTGRSAYEGSNELRYIDNIDHRQLDIRVNANTQVNKNHLLSYGVSYAREEGSGSRLKSSPNTSTMYIDPWDYDKSLLVDRLDRLVRRKGDNSVKVYSHIHDYKFINSGGGMPQWDMDYEYYGAANDAQ
;
A
#
# COMPACT_ATOMS: atom_id res chain seq x y z
N ARG A 1 -8.32 20.43 -5.22
CA ARG A 1 -7.00 20.97 -4.80
C ARG A 1 -6.03 19.82 -4.66
N TYR A 2 -4.76 20.02 -5.01
CA TYR A 2 -3.71 19.02 -4.90
C TYR A 2 -2.56 19.67 -4.15
N TYR A 3 -2.07 19.01 -3.10
CA TYR A 3 -0.99 19.53 -2.27
C TYR A 3 -0.28 18.37 -1.56
N GLY A 4 0.91 18.64 -1.04
CA GLY A 4 1.77 17.63 -0.42
C GLY A 4 3.18 17.67 -1.01
N ASP A 5 4.00 16.73 -0.57
CA ASP A 5 5.42 16.67 -0.88
C ASP A 5 5.79 15.30 -1.46
N ALA A 6 6.68 15.32 -2.44
CA ALA A 6 7.34 14.13 -2.95
C ALA A 6 8.86 14.40 -2.99
N ALA A 7 9.63 13.48 -2.46
CA ALA A 7 11.09 13.59 -2.37
C ALA A 7 11.74 12.31 -2.88
N ASP A 8 12.85 12.47 -3.61
CA ASP A 8 13.67 11.37 -4.10
C ASP A 8 15.14 11.66 -3.78
N ILE A 9 15.79 10.73 -3.10
CA ILE A 9 17.20 10.81 -2.77
C ILE A 9 17.92 9.53 -3.18
N GLY A 10 18.96 9.70 -3.99
CA GLY A 10 19.74 8.62 -4.53
C GLY A 10 21.23 8.73 -4.20
N LEU A 11 21.88 7.58 -4.10
CA LEU A 11 23.33 7.45 -4.06
C LEU A 11 23.76 6.53 -5.18
N VAL A 12 24.77 6.97 -5.94
CA VAL A 12 25.45 6.15 -6.94
C VAL A 12 26.93 6.11 -6.59
N ALA A 13 27.46 4.90 -6.45
CA ALA A 13 28.88 4.67 -6.21
C ALA A 13 29.43 3.69 -7.24
N THR A 14 30.58 4.01 -7.79
CA THR A 14 31.30 3.17 -8.74
C THR A 14 32.70 2.91 -8.18
N TYR A 15 33.09 1.64 -8.17
CA TYR A 15 34.42 1.21 -7.75
C TYR A 15 35.05 0.34 -8.83
N GLU A 16 36.16 0.81 -9.38
CA GLU A 16 36.98 0.07 -10.34
C GLU A 16 38.19 -0.49 -9.61
N ALA A 17 38.15 -1.78 -9.28
CA ALA A 17 39.25 -2.43 -8.58
C ALA A 17 40.48 -2.59 -9.49
N ASN A 18 40.25 -2.76 -10.80
CA ASN A 18 41.25 -2.77 -11.87
C ASN A 18 40.56 -2.68 -13.24
N ASP A 19 41.35 -2.75 -14.32
CA ASP A 19 40.92 -2.74 -15.73
C ASP A 19 39.90 -3.85 -16.10
N LYS A 20 39.74 -4.85 -15.24
CA LYS A 20 38.89 -6.03 -15.46
C LYS A 20 37.77 -6.17 -14.46
N ASN A 21 37.68 -5.34 -13.42
CA ASN A 21 36.71 -5.52 -12.34
C ASN A 21 36.09 -4.19 -11.92
N LYS A 22 34.77 -4.08 -12.14
CA LYS A 22 33.98 -2.89 -11.84
C LYS A 22 32.76 -3.28 -11.01
N VAL A 23 32.52 -2.55 -9.93
CA VAL A 23 31.33 -2.66 -9.09
C VAL A 23 30.57 -1.34 -9.13
N GLU A 24 29.27 -1.40 -9.34
CA GLU A 24 28.36 -0.26 -9.31
C GLU A 24 27.26 -0.53 -8.29
N LEU A 25 27.06 0.42 -7.39
CA LEU A 25 26.02 0.41 -6.38
C LEU A 25 25.11 1.61 -6.63
N ARG A 26 23.80 1.36 -6.72
CA ARG A 26 22.77 2.41 -6.76
C ARG A 26 21.77 2.17 -5.65
N LEU A 27 21.59 3.16 -4.80
CA LEU A 27 20.58 3.16 -3.75
C LEU A 27 19.63 4.31 -4.03
N ASN A 28 18.33 4.10 -3.86
CA ASN A 28 17.34 5.16 -4.02
C ASN A 28 16.27 5.04 -2.93
N ARG A 29 15.85 6.20 -2.42
CA ARG A 29 14.76 6.35 -1.46
C ARG A 29 13.81 7.41 -1.99
N TYR A 30 12.60 6.99 -2.30
CA TYR A 30 11.49 7.86 -2.66
C TYR A 30 10.46 7.86 -1.54
N THR A 31 9.96 9.05 -1.19
CA THR A 31 8.89 9.25 -0.23
C THR A 31 7.87 10.22 -0.79
N GLU A 32 6.60 9.98 -0.52
CA GLU A 32 5.49 10.79 -0.98
C GLU A 32 4.43 10.90 0.12
N ASP A 33 3.91 12.10 0.32
CA ASP A 33 2.72 12.39 1.12
C ASP A 33 1.88 13.41 0.34
N LEU A 34 0.84 12.92 -0.34
CA LEU A 34 -0.02 13.72 -1.20
C LEU A 34 -1.45 13.70 -0.72
N VAL A 35 -2.10 14.85 -0.89
CA VAL A 35 -3.51 15.04 -0.64
C VAL A 35 -4.19 15.61 -1.88
N ARG A 36 -5.35 15.05 -2.20
CA ARG A 36 -6.23 15.51 -3.26
C ARG A 36 -7.64 15.71 -2.74
N ASP A 37 -8.08 16.95 -2.80
CA ASP A 37 -9.45 17.36 -2.52
C ASP A 37 -10.24 17.52 -3.82
N VAL A 38 -11.39 16.87 -3.94
CA VAL A 38 -12.24 16.93 -5.13
C VAL A 38 -13.66 17.38 -4.75
N LYS A 39 -14.19 18.33 -5.54
CA LYS A 39 -15.59 18.74 -5.57
C LYS A 39 -15.91 19.11 -7.02
N HIS A 40 -16.97 18.56 -7.60
CA HIS A 40 -17.28 18.66 -9.03
C HIS A 40 -18.23 19.81 -9.38
N SER A 41 -18.83 20.43 -8.37
CA SER A 41 -19.76 21.55 -8.49
C SER A 41 -19.61 22.53 -7.32
N ASP A 42 -20.13 23.74 -7.51
CA ASP A 42 -20.22 24.73 -6.44
C ASP A 42 -21.44 24.49 -5.53
N SER A 43 -22.19 23.39 -5.70
CA SER A 43 -23.35 23.05 -4.88
C SER A 43 -22.94 22.77 -3.44
N ASP A 44 -23.61 23.38 -2.47
CA ASP A 44 -23.41 23.10 -1.04
C ASP A 44 -23.83 21.67 -0.66
N LEU A 45 -24.64 21.01 -1.50
CA LEU A 45 -25.12 19.64 -1.28
C LEU A 45 -24.16 18.57 -1.79
N GLU A 46 -23.18 18.94 -2.63
CA GLU A 46 -22.18 17.97 -3.08
C GLU A 46 -21.12 17.78 -1.99
N PRO A 47 -20.93 16.56 -1.49
CA PRO A 47 -19.90 16.30 -0.50
C PRO A 47 -18.51 16.41 -1.12
N GLN A 48 -17.57 16.93 -0.34
CA GLN A 48 -16.18 17.00 -0.73
C GLN A 48 -15.51 15.63 -0.53
N GLN A 49 -14.72 15.18 -1.50
CA GLN A 49 -13.92 13.96 -1.39
C GLN A 49 -12.48 14.33 -1.07
N HIS A 50 -11.89 13.68 -0.08
CA HIS A 50 -10.49 13.86 0.29
C HIS A 50 -9.75 12.54 0.10
N PHE A 51 -8.72 12.56 -0.72
CA PHE A 51 -7.84 11.41 -0.94
C PHE A 51 -6.49 11.75 -0.34
N LYS A 52 -5.95 10.88 0.51
CA LYS A 52 -4.59 10.97 1.05
C LYS A 52 -3.81 9.76 0.56
N ARG A 53 -2.55 9.96 0.20
CA ARG A 53 -1.65 8.91 -0.26
C ARG A 53 -0.28 9.13 0.37
N THR A 54 0.21 8.09 1.04
CA THR A 54 1.60 8.03 1.51
C THR A 54 2.29 6.88 0.83
N ALA A 55 3.48 7.10 0.27
CA ALA A 55 4.25 6.04 -0.36
C ALA A 55 5.74 6.13 -0.01
N ASP A 56 6.34 4.97 0.20
CA ASP A 56 7.71 4.77 0.61
C ASP A 56 8.34 3.71 -0.28
N ARG A 57 9.26 4.11 -1.17
CA ARG A 57 9.97 3.17 -2.04
C ARG A 57 11.46 3.19 -1.75
N ASN A 58 12.01 2.00 -1.52
CA ASN A 58 13.45 1.77 -1.42
C ASN A 58 13.86 0.89 -2.60
N THR A 59 14.94 1.26 -3.28
CA THR A 59 15.56 0.39 -4.28
C THR A 59 17.05 0.29 -4.03
N ALA A 60 17.59 -0.90 -4.20
CA ALA A 60 19.01 -1.17 -4.21
C ALA A 60 19.36 -1.96 -5.46
N ASN A 61 20.35 -1.51 -6.20
CA ASN A 61 20.93 -2.21 -7.33
C ASN A 61 22.43 -2.37 -7.08
N LEU A 62 22.92 -3.59 -7.19
CA LEU A 62 24.33 -3.92 -7.16
C LEU A 62 24.66 -4.61 -8.48
N GLN A 63 25.58 -4.03 -9.23
CA GLN A 63 26.11 -4.62 -10.45
C GLN A 63 27.61 -4.87 -10.29
N TRP A 64 28.06 -6.07 -10.62
CA TRP A 64 29.46 -6.41 -10.72
C TRP A 64 29.74 -6.92 -12.13
N SER A 65 30.63 -6.23 -12.84
CA SER A 65 31.11 -6.65 -14.14
C SER A 65 32.58 -7.05 -14.04
N SER A 66 32.94 -8.18 -14.65
CA SER A 66 34.30 -8.65 -14.69
C SER A 66 34.67 -9.32 -16.01
N ARG A 67 35.96 -9.38 -16.29
CA ARG A 67 36.52 -10.03 -17.47
C ARG A 67 37.73 -10.89 -17.11
N ALA A 68 37.75 -12.13 -17.59
CA ALA A 68 38.91 -13.00 -17.54
C ALA A 68 39.15 -13.67 -18.90
N GLY A 69 40.32 -13.40 -19.49
CA GLY A 69 40.71 -13.97 -20.77
C GLY A 69 39.73 -13.65 -21.90
N LYS A 70 39.10 -14.68 -22.44
CA LYS A 70 38.11 -14.58 -23.53
C LYS A 70 36.68 -14.41 -23.05
N SER A 71 36.47 -14.32 -21.74
CA SER A 71 35.15 -14.29 -21.13
C SER A 71 34.93 -13.01 -20.35
N ASP A 72 33.73 -12.45 -20.47
CA ASP A 72 33.22 -11.39 -19.61
C ASP A 72 31.90 -11.82 -18.97
N TRP A 73 31.61 -11.29 -17.80
CA TRP A 73 30.36 -11.54 -17.11
C TRP A 73 29.90 -10.33 -16.32
N THR A 74 28.60 -10.29 -16.09
CA THR A 74 27.94 -9.32 -15.21
C THR A 74 26.98 -10.04 -14.28
N VAL A 75 27.07 -9.72 -13.01
CA VAL A 75 26.14 -10.13 -11.96
C VAL A 75 25.39 -8.89 -11.52
N GLU A 76 24.07 -8.92 -11.61
CA GLU A 76 23.20 -7.82 -11.23
C GLU A 76 22.20 -8.32 -10.19
N THR A 77 22.12 -7.60 -9.07
CA THR A 77 21.15 -7.86 -8.00
C THR A 77 20.31 -6.61 -7.80
N ASN A 78 19.01 -6.74 -8.01
CA ASN A 78 18.01 -5.71 -7.82
C ASN A 78 17.12 -6.07 -6.64
N TYR A 79 16.96 -5.14 -5.72
CA TYR A 79 15.99 -5.22 -4.65
C TYR A 79 15.12 -3.97 -4.70
N SER A 80 13.81 -4.15 -4.59
CA SER A 80 12.88 -3.05 -4.37
C SER A 80 11.88 -3.41 -3.28
N ARG A 81 11.49 -2.40 -2.51
CA ARG A 81 10.37 -2.48 -1.58
C ARG A 81 9.55 -1.22 -1.66
N ILE A 82 8.26 -1.37 -1.87
CA ILE A 82 7.28 -0.29 -1.91
C ILE A 82 6.29 -0.52 -0.78
N LYS A 83 6.10 0.49 0.06
CA LYS A 83 4.96 0.58 0.94
C LYS A 83 4.07 1.72 0.51
N GLU A 84 2.78 1.50 0.51
CA GLU A 84 1.80 2.50 0.11
C GLU A 84 0.60 2.40 1.05
N ASN A 85 0.08 3.56 1.45
CA ASN A 85 -1.20 3.68 2.13
C ASN A 85 -2.02 4.78 1.46
N ASP A 86 -3.18 4.41 0.95
CA ASP A 86 -4.15 5.30 0.34
C ASP A 86 -5.42 5.34 1.20
N VAL A 87 -5.94 6.54 1.45
CA VAL A 87 -7.12 6.77 2.27
C VAL A 87 -8.09 7.63 1.48
N ALA A 88 -9.37 7.22 1.46
CA ALA A 88 -10.46 8.06 0.96
C ALA A 88 -11.38 8.46 2.11
N LEU A 89 -11.63 9.76 2.21
CA LEU A 89 -12.58 10.36 3.13
C LEU A 89 -13.63 11.13 2.34
N ILE A 90 -14.84 11.24 2.88
CA ILE A 90 -15.89 12.12 2.36
C ILE A 90 -16.35 13.07 3.45
N ASN A 91 -16.60 14.32 3.09
CA ASN A 91 -17.11 15.34 4.01
C ASN A 91 -18.40 15.94 3.44
N TYR A 92 -19.49 15.84 4.21
CA TYR A 92 -20.84 16.28 3.79
C TYR A 92 -21.20 17.71 4.21
N THR A 93 -20.46 18.30 5.16
CA THR A 93 -20.76 19.63 5.72
C THR A 93 -19.97 20.76 5.06
N GLY A 94 -18.96 20.42 4.25
CA GLY A 94 -18.07 21.41 3.64
C GLY A 94 -17.12 22.03 4.67
N ARG A 95 -15.93 22.40 4.21
CA ARG A 95 -14.76 22.86 4.99
C ARG A 95 -15.03 23.35 6.42
N SER A 96 -14.78 22.45 7.37
CA SER A 96 -14.33 22.84 8.70
C SER A 96 -13.15 21.97 9.07
N ALA A 97 -11.98 22.59 9.31
CA ALA A 97 -10.79 21.89 9.79
C ALA A 97 -10.91 21.47 11.27
N TYR A 98 -12.00 21.89 11.94
CA TYR A 98 -12.17 21.80 13.38
C TYR A 98 -13.47 21.08 13.79
N GLU A 99 -14.38 20.83 12.86
CA GLU A 99 -15.57 20.03 13.11
C GLU A 99 -15.33 18.63 12.56
N GLY A 100 -15.43 17.62 13.44
CA GLY A 100 -15.34 16.22 13.04
C GLY A 100 -16.52 15.88 12.14
N SER A 101 -16.31 15.90 10.83
CA SER A 101 -17.36 15.67 9.81
C SER A 101 -16.90 14.77 8.67
N ASN A 102 -15.66 14.26 8.75
CA ASN A 102 -15.15 13.34 7.76
C ASN A 102 -15.70 11.94 8.01
N GLU A 103 -15.98 11.25 6.92
CA GLU A 103 -16.37 9.86 6.90
C GLU A 103 -15.26 9.06 6.25
N LEU A 104 -14.76 8.05 6.94
CA LEU A 104 -13.73 7.15 6.42
C LEU A 104 -14.36 6.15 5.45
N ARG A 105 -14.06 6.28 4.16
CA ARG A 105 -14.68 5.45 3.11
C ARG A 105 -13.87 4.23 2.73
N TYR A 106 -12.56 4.40 2.64
CA TYR A 106 -11.72 3.38 2.05
C TYR A 106 -10.28 3.53 2.54
N ILE A 107 -9.64 2.40 2.85
CA ILE A 107 -8.21 2.29 3.15
C ILE A 107 -7.65 1.23 2.22
N ASP A 108 -6.56 1.58 1.55
CA ASP A 108 -5.75 0.65 0.81
C ASP A 108 -4.32 0.67 1.27
N ASN A 109 -3.79 -0.49 1.67
CA ASN A 109 -2.38 -0.64 1.96
C ASN A 109 -1.71 -1.64 1.02
N ILE A 110 -0.40 -1.46 0.82
CA ILE A 110 0.46 -2.36 0.05
C ILE A 110 1.82 -2.42 0.75
N ASP A 111 2.36 -3.61 0.99
CA ASP A 111 3.79 -3.88 1.21
C ASP A 111 4.24 -4.85 0.12
N HIS A 112 4.95 -4.33 -0.86
CA HIS A 112 5.42 -5.07 -2.02
C HIS A 112 6.94 -5.12 -2.04
N ARG A 113 7.49 -6.30 -2.28
CA ARG A 113 8.93 -6.58 -2.30
C ARG A 113 9.28 -7.41 -3.52
N GLN A 114 10.35 -7.02 -4.18
CA GLN A 114 10.87 -7.75 -5.32
C GLN A 114 12.38 -7.90 -5.20
N LEU A 115 12.86 -9.12 -5.44
CA LEU A 115 14.27 -9.45 -5.58
C LEU A 115 14.47 -10.05 -6.98
N ASP A 116 15.42 -9.51 -7.73
CA ASP A 116 15.84 -10.01 -9.03
C ASP A 116 17.36 -10.16 -9.03
N ILE A 117 17.86 -11.35 -9.41
CA ILE A 117 19.28 -11.66 -9.54
C ILE A 117 19.50 -12.17 -10.95
N ARG A 118 20.40 -11.51 -11.69
CA ARG A 118 20.73 -11.85 -13.08
C ARG A 118 22.22 -12.04 -13.23
N VAL A 119 22.61 -13.16 -13.81
CA VAL A 119 24.00 -13.45 -14.18
C VAL A 119 24.03 -13.63 -15.68
N ASN A 120 24.86 -12.84 -16.36
CA ASN A 120 25.07 -12.93 -17.80
C ASN A 120 26.57 -13.07 -18.06
N ALA A 121 26.93 -13.95 -19.00
CA ALA A 121 28.31 -14.14 -19.40
C ALA A 121 28.43 -14.34 -20.90
N ASN A 122 29.53 -13.84 -21.46
CA ASN A 122 29.90 -13.99 -22.84
C ASN A 122 31.30 -14.61 -22.90
N THR A 123 31.50 -15.60 -23.78
CA THR A 123 32.80 -16.25 -23.98
C THR A 123 33.11 -16.33 -25.47
N GLN A 124 34.24 -15.73 -25.86
CA GLN A 124 34.76 -15.85 -27.22
C GLN A 124 35.38 -17.24 -27.40
N VAL A 125 34.68 -18.14 -28.08
CA VAL A 125 35.15 -19.53 -28.30
C VAL A 125 36.33 -19.52 -29.29
N ASN A 126 36.19 -18.77 -30.38
CA ASN A 126 37.23 -18.55 -31.40
C ASN A 126 37.00 -17.21 -32.11
N LYS A 127 37.74 -16.87 -33.18
CA LYS A 127 37.63 -15.56 -33.85
C LYS A 127 36.24 -15.22 -34.41
N ASN A 128 35.40 -16.22 -34.67
CA ASN A 128 34.12 -16.04 -35.37
C ASN A 128 32.90 -16.42 -34.50
N HIS A 129 33.11 -17.03 -33.34
CA HIS A 129 32.02 -17.57 -32.51
C HIS A 129 32.08 -17.02 -31.08
N LEU A 130 31.01 -16.35 -30.67
CA LEU A 130 30.72 -15.87 -29.32
C LEU A 130 29.62 -16.74 -28.72
N LEU A 131 29.83 -17.24 -27.51
CA LEU A 131 28.83 -17.95 -26.73
C LEU A 131 28.34 -17.05 -25.60
N SER A 132 27.05 -16.70 -25.62
CA SER A 132 26.38 -15.95 -24.56
C SER A 132 25.43 -16.84 -23.79
N TYR A 133 25.47 -16.78 -22.47
CA TYR A 133 24.62 -17.56 -21.58
C TYR A 133 24.30 -16.75 -20.33
N GLY A 134 23.13 -16.99 -19.76
CA GLY A 134 22.70 -16.28 -18.57
C GLY A 134 21.65 -17.06 -17.80
N VAL A 135 21.56 -16.75 -16.51
CA VAL A 135 20.56 -17.28 -15.59
C VAL A 135 19.98 -16.14 -14.78
N SER A 136 18.69 -16.22 -14.48
CA SER A 136 17.98 -15.23 -13.70
C SER A 136 17.09 -15.89 -12.66
N TYR A 137 17.00 -15.27 -11.49
CA TYR A 137 16.08 -15.63 -10.42
C TYR A 137 15.32 -14.39 -9.98
N ALA A 138 13.99 -14.46 -9.98
CA ALA A 138 13.13 -13.40 -9.49
C ALA A 138 12.18 -13.95 -8.42
N ARG A 139 12.00 -13.21 -7.34
CA ARG A 139 11.02 -13.47 -6.29
C ARG A 139 10.27 -12.19 -5.97
N GLU A 140 8.96 -12.30 -5.92
CA GLU A 140 8.05 -11.20 -5.64
C GLU A 140 7.11 -11.61 -4.51
N GLU A 141 6.94 -10.71 -3.55
CA GLU A 141 6.03 -10.87 -2.43
C GLU A 141 5.24 -9.57 -2.26
N GLY A 142 3.91 -9.69 -2.22
CA GLY A 142 3.03 -8.57 -1.96
C GLY A 142 1.99 -8.95 -0.93
N SER A 143 1.72 -8.05 0.00
CA SER A 143 0.56 -8.11 0.89
C SER A 143 -0.13 -6.74 0.93
N GLY A 144 -1.44 -6.74 1.18
CA GLY A 144 -2.20 -5.50 1.26
C GLY A 144 -3.65 -5.66 0.82
N SER A 145 -4.51 -4.75 1.27
CA SER A 145 -5.95 -4.76 0.98
C SER A 145 -6.28 -4.49 -0.49
N ARG A 146 -5.37 -3.82 -1.23
CA ARG A 146 -5.54 -3.60 -2.67
C ARG A 146 -5.39 -4.88 -3.50
N LEU A 147 -4.71 -5.90 -2.96
CA LEU A 147 -4.44 -7.14 -3.68
C LEU A 147 -5.71 -7.98 -3.77
N LYS A 148 -6.34 -7.97 -4.95
CA LYS A 148 -7.51 -8.79 -5.25
C LYS A 148 -7.09 -10.23 -5.53
N SER A 149 -7.89 -11.17 -5.07
CA SER A 149 -7.71 -12.61 -5.33
C SER A 149 -6.40 -13.21 -4.78
N SER A 150 -5.89 -12.68 -3.67
CA SER A 150 -4.76 -13.29 -2.96
C SER A 150 -5.14 -14.72 -2.51
N PRO A 151 -4.27 -15.73 -2.71
CA PRO A 151 -4.53 -17.09 -2.25
C PRO A 151 -4.60 -17.19 -0.72
N ASN A 152 -3.98 -16.24 -0.02
CA ASN A 152 -4.03 -16.12 1.43
C ASN A 152 -4.68 -14.78 1.80
N THR A 153 -5.69 -14.84 2.65
CA THR A 153 -6.39 -13.65 3.16
C THR A 153 -6.22 -13.58 4.68
N SER A 154 -6.15 -12.37 5.19
CA SER A 154 -6.05 -12.07 6.62
C SER A 154 -6.83 -10.79 6.92
N THR A 155 -7.46 -10.72 8.08
CA THR A 155 -8.05 -9.48 8.59
C THR A 155 -7.03 -8.73 9.43
N MET A 156 -7.14 -7.40 9.44
CA MET A 156 -6.35 -6.55 10.32
C MET A 156 -7.28 -5.63 11.10
N TYR A 157 -6.95 -5.42 12.37
CA TYR A 157 -7.60 -4.37 13.14
C TYR A 157 -7.18 -3.00 12.60
N ILE A 158 -8.14 -2.09 12.48
CA ILE A 158 -7.91 -0.69 12.15
C ILE A 158 -8.53 0.18 13.25
N ASP A 159 -7.79 1.19 13.69
CA ASP A 159 -8.38 2.32 14.41
C ASP A 159 -8.64 3.44 13.38
N PRO A 160 -9.91 3.82 13.12
CA PRO A 160 -10.21 4.92 12.20
C PRO A 160 -9.48 6.22 12.54
N TRP A 161 -9.22 6.48 13.82
CA TRP A 161 -8.52 7.69 14.25
C TRP A 161 -7.08 7.74 13.80
N ASP A 162 -6.45 6.62 13.47
CA ASP A 162 -5.08 6.61 12.92
C ASP A 162 -5.04 7.21 11.50
N TYR A 163 -6.18 7.25 10.81
CA TYR A 163 -6.28 7.73 9.42
C TYR A 163 -6.80 9.16 9.31
N ASP A 164 -7.70 9.57 10.21
CA ASP A 164 -8.18 10.95 10.27
C ASP A 164 -8.64 11.33 11.69
N LYS A 165 -8.17 12.49 12.18
CA LYS A 165 -8.58 13.02 13.50
C LYS A 165 -9.83 13.88 13.43
N SER A 166 -10.36 14.16 12.23
CA SER A 166 -11.56 14.96 12.00
C SER A 166 -12.74 14.08 11.58
N LEU A 167 -12.76 12.82 12.01
CA LEU A 167 -13.87 11.91 11.75
C LEU A 167 -15.14 12.36 12.48
N LEU A 168 -16.27 12.18 11.80
CA LEU A 168 -17.58 12.35 12.39
C LEU A 168 -17.80 11.32 13.49
N VAL A 169 -18.34 11.77 14.62
CA VAL A 169 -18.80 10.91 15.70
C VAL A 169 -20.27 11.22 15.92
N ASP A 170 -21.14 10.29 15.51
CA ASP A 170 -22.59 10.46 15.64
C ASP A 170 -23.26 9.13 15.99
N ARG A 171 -24.54 9.20 16.34
CA ARG A 171 -25.39 8.05 16.55
C ARG A 171 -25.53 7.27 15.25
N LEU A 172 -25.61 5.95 15.38
CA LEU A 172 -26.00 5.08 14.27
C LEU A 172 -27.29 5.58 13.61
N ASP A 173 -27.39 5.38 12.29
CA ASP A 173 -28.62 5.62 11.55
C ASP A 173 -29.80 4.96 12.29
N ARG A 174 -30.89 5.72 12.43
CA ARG A 174 -32.15 5.27 13.04
C ARG A 174 -32.65 3.96 12.44
N LEU A 175 -32.33 3.67 11.18
CA LEU A 175 -32.70 2.43 10.49
C LEU A 175 -31.92 1.19 10.98
N VAL A 176 -30.73 1.40 11.55
CA VAL A 176 -29.81 0.33 11.97
C VAL A 176 -29.70 0.25 13.50
N ARG A 177 -29.95 1.37 14.19
CA ARG A 177 -29.82 1.51 15.65
C ARG A 177 -30.92 0.73 16.39
N ARG A 178 -30.54 -0.05 17.42
CA ARG A 178 -31.51 -0.72 18.32
C ARG A 178 -32.36 0.32 19.05
N LYS A 179 -33.63 0.01 19.34
CA LYS A 179 -34.52 0.91 20.09
C LYS A 179 -33.92 1.19 21.48
N GLY A 180 -33.61 2.45 21.76
CA GLY A 180 -33.02 2.90 23.03
C GLY A 180 -31.49 2.96 23.06
N ASP A 181 -30.81 2.47 22.01
CA ASP A 181 -29.37 2.65 21.88
C ASP A 181 -29.07 4.13 21.60
N ASN A 182 -28.29 4.77 22.47
CA ASN A 182 -27.85 6.17 22.33
C ASN A 182 -26.32 6.28 22.19
N SER A 183 -25.65 5.16 21.89
CA SER A 183 -24.21 5.16 21.63
C SER A 183 -23.90 6.02 20.41
N VAL A 184 -22.76 6.71 20.48
CA VAL A 184 -22.16 7.42 19.36
C VAL A 184 -21.01 6.57 18.83
N LYS A 185 -20.86 6.55 17.51
CA LYS A 185 -19.85 5.75 16.81
C LYS A 185 -19.09 6.63 15.84
N VAL A 186 -17.84 6.24 15.60
CA VAL A 186 -17.02 6.87 14.58
C VAL A 186 -17.57 6.49 13.20
N TYR A 187 -17.72 7.48 12.32
CA TYR A 187 -18.29 7.31 11.00
C TYR A 187 -17.24 6.73 10.04
N SER A 188 -17.12 5.41 10.05
CA SER A 188 -16.26 4.60 9.16
C SER A 188 -17.14 3.62 8.39
N HIS A 189 -16.90 3.49 7.09
CA HIS A 189 -17.53 2.51 6.20
C HIS A 189 -16.65 1.29 5.93
N ILE A 190 -15.58 1.13 6.68
CA ILE A 190 -14.65 0.02 6.58
C ILE A 190 -15.01 -0.97 7.68
N HIS A 191 -15.56 -2.11 7.25
CA HIS A 191 -16.20 -3.08 8.12
C HIS A 191 -15.77 -4.50 7.75
N ASP A 192 -15.57 -5.33 8.76
CA ASP A 192 -15.52 -6.79 8.60
C ASP A 192 -16.90 -7.37 8.92
N TYR A 193 -17.76 -7.40 7.91
CA TYR A 193 -19.15 -7.82 8.09
C TYR A 193 -19.23 -9.30 8.45
N LYS A 194 -19.42 -9.57 9.74
CA LYS A 194 -19.79 -10.90 10.24
C LYS A 194 -21.31 -11.03 10.27
N PHE A 195 -21.84 -12.03 9.57
CA PHE A 195 -23.26 -12.37 9.62
C PHE A 195 -23.49 -13.61 10.50
N ILE A 196 -24.46 -13.52 11.40
CA ILE A 196 -24.93 -14.61 12.27
C ILE A 196 -26.31 -15.10 11.81
N ASN A 197 -26.55 -16.40 11.97
CA ASN A 197 -27.87 -16.97 11.66
C ASN A 197 -28.86 -16.60 12.77
N SER A 198 -29.69 -15.60 12.48
CA SER A 198 -30.89 -15.35 13.27
C SER A 198 -31.92 -16.43 12.93
N GLY A 199 -32.54 -17.05 13.94
CA GLY A 199 -33.50 -18.15 13.79
C GLY A 199 -34.72 -17.90 12.88
N GLY A 200 -34.82 -16.72 12.25
CA GLY A 200 -35.80 -16.36 11.22
C GLY A 200 -35.35 -16.57 9.75
N GLY A 201 -34.20 -17.23 9.51
CA GLY A 201 -33.77 -17.64 8.16
C GLY A 201 -33.06 -16.56 7.32
N MET A 202 -33.06 -15.30 7.76
CA MET A 202 -32.22 -14.24 7.21
C MET A 202 -31.01 -13.99 8.10
N PRO A 203 -29.78 -14.02 7.57
CA PRO A 203 -28.58 -13.69 8.33
C PRO A 203 -28.68 -12.25 8.88
N GLN A 204 -28.37 -12.08 10.16
CA GLN A 204 -28.28 -10.78 10.82
C GLN A 204 -26.81 -10.38 10.95
N TRP A 205 -26.51 -9.11 10.74
CA TRP A 205 -25.16 -8.60 10.95
C TRP A 205 -24.84 -8.51 12.46
N ASP A 206 -23.72 -9.12 12.87
CA ASP A 206 -23.18 -9.09 14.22
C ASP A 206 -22.46 -7.76 14.48
N MET A 207 -23.27 -6.72 14.73
CA MET A 207 -22.78 -5.36 14.96
C MET A 207 -21.95 -5.24 16.25
N ASP A 208 -22.19 -6.09 17.25
CA ASP A 208 -21.43 -6.04 18.51
C ASP A 208 -20.01 -6.59 18.30
N TYR A 209 -19.87 -7.66 17.50
CA TYR A 209 -18.56 -8.16 17.07
C TYR A 209 -17.77 -7.12 16.27
N GLU A 210 -18.41 -6.43 15.32
CA GLU A 210 -17.71 -5.49 14.45
C GLU A 210 -17.19 -4.25 15.19
N TYR A 211 -17.99 -3.66 16.08
CA TYR A 211 -17.60 -2.41 16.74
C TYR A 211 -16.80 -2.62 18.02
N TYR A 212 -16.93 -3.77 18.68
CA TYR A 212 -16.35 -4.00 20.00
C TYR A 212 -15.47 -5.26 20.09
N GLY A 213 -15.34 -6.03 19.01
CA GLY A 213 -14.57 -7.28 18.99
C GLY A 213 -15.13 -8.37 19.91
N ALA A 214 -16.31 -8.14 20.49
CA ALA A 214 -16.99 -9.09 21.35
C ALA A 214 -17.62 -10.17 20.48
N ALA A 215 -17.04 -11.37 20.47
CA ALA A 215 -17.79 -12.52 20.01
C ALA A 215 -18.97 -12.70 20.96
N ASN A 216 -20.18 -12.38 20.49
CA ASN A 216 -21.38 -12.77 21.21
C ASN A 216 -21.46 -14.31 21.13
N ASP A 217 -20.91 -14.99 22.13
CA ASP A 217 -21.21 -16.39 22.42
C ASP A 217 -22.64 -16.48 23.03
N ALA A 218 -23.65 -15.94 22.34
CA ALA A 218 -25.06 -16.06 22.72
C ALA A 218 -25.98 -15.48 21.64
N GLN A 219 -26.64 -16.34 20.86
CA GLN A 219 -28.06 -16.73 21.04
C GLN A 219 -28.53 -17.63 19.89
#